data_AF-K9EAE4-F1
#
_entry.id   AF-K9EAE4-F1
#
_cell.length_a   1.000
_cell.length_b   1.000
_cell.length_c   1.000
_cell.angle_alpha   90.00
_cell.angle_beta   90.00
_cell.angle_gamma   90.00
#
_symmetry.space_group_name_H-M   'P 1'
#
loop_
_entity.id
_entity.type
_entity.pdbx_description
1 polymer ?
#
loop_
_entity_poly.entity_id
_entity_poly.type
_entity_poly.pdbx_seq_one_letter_code
_entity_poly.pdbx_strand_id
1 'polypeptide(L)'
;MLEGQITKALSGFYYVTTQKGQTYRTKARGLFRKKELTPLVGDYVTFDLEEGQDGTILEVKDRKNLLVRPPIANIDLAFVISSAVDPKFSQQLLDRMLVVLESIHIQPAIYISKLDLAPHDLVHEIKVLQDYYQNLGYDFLCPEDGQVNQGQMQAIIGHKRVVFMGQSGVGKSRLLNQLNDQLNLLTGQTSKALGRGRHTTRHVELLPIFEGYIADTPGFSSLDLEGIEKEELSQYFPEFWARRAQCKFSGCLHYKEPKCAVKAGVETGDLDSNRYRHYVYFLEEIMTRKPKY
;
A
#
# COMPACT_ATOMS: atom_id res chain seq x y z
N MET A 1 -9.24 20.03 25.33
CA MET A 1 -8.45 19.56 24.18
C MET A 1 -8.11 18.09 24.34
N LEU A 2 -8.64 17.28 23.42
CA LEU A 2 -8.40 15.85 23.31
C LEU A 2 -7.59 15.56 22.04
N GLU A 3 -6.91 14.43 22.04
CA GLU A 3 -6.21 13.93 20.87
C GLU A 3 -6.79 12.59 20.42
N GLY A 4 -6.79 12.37 19.11
CA GLY A 4 -7.16 11.10 18.54
C GLY A 4 -6.81 11.02 17.07
N GLN A 5 -7.30 9.97 16.43
CA GLN A 5 -7.09 9.71 15.01
C GLN A 5 -8.43 9.63 14.30
N ILE A 6 -8.52 10.23 13.10
CA ILE A 6 -9.70 10.10 12.26
C ILE A 6 -9.78 8.66 11.74
N THR A 7 -10.74 7.88 12.21
CA THR A 7 -10.95 6.48 11.79
C THR A 7 -12.02 6.35 10.70
N LYS A 8 -12.88 7.35 10.55
CA LYS A 8 -13.94 7.37 9.53
C LYS A 8 -14.25 8.80 9.09
N ALA A 9 -14.51 8.99 7.80
CA ALA A 9 -14.99 10.25 7.25
C ALA A 9 -16.29 10.01 6.47
N LEU A 10 -17.38 10.69 6.86
CA LEU A 10 -18.70 10.47 6.26
C LEU A 10 -19.53 11.75 6.28
N SER A 11 -20.04 12.16 5.11
CA SER A 11 -21.00 13.28 4.97
C SER A 11 -20.56 14.58 5.65
N GLY A 12 -19.28 14.92 5.57
CA GLY A 12 -18.70 16.14 6.17
C GLY A 12 -18.36 16.03 7.65
N PHE A 13 -18.57 14.85 8.25
CA PHE A 13 -18.15 14.53 9.62
C PHE A 13 -16.91 13.66 9.62
N TYR A 14 -16.12 13.82 10.68
CA TYR A 14 -14.93 13.04 10.97
C TYR A 14 -15.12 12.35 12.32
N TYR A 15 -14.94 11.04 12.35
CA TYR A 15 -15.04 10.26 13.59
C TYR A 15 -13.63 10.07 14.12
N VAL A 16 -13.38 10.62 15.31
CA VAL A 16 -12.06 10.65 15.94
C VAL A 16 -12.04 9.65 17.07
N THR A 17 -11.20 8.62 16.96
CA THR A 17 -10.98 7.62 18.00
C THR A 17 -9.78 8.02 18.84
N THR A 18 -9.98 8.15 20.15
CA THR A 18 -8.92 8.46 21.12
C THR A 18 -8.10 7.22 21.48
N GLN A 19 -6.95 7.40 22.13
CA GLN A 19 -6.13 6.28 22.63
C GLN A 19 -6.89 5.37 23.61
N LYS A 20 -7.95 5.85 24.26
CA LYS A 20 -8.82 5.07 25.16
C LYS A 20 -9.90 4.27 24.41
N GLY A 21 -9.89 4.28 23.07
CA GLY A 21 -10.87 3.60 22.23
C GLY A 21 -12.21 4.34 22.09
N GLN A 22 -12.40 5.47 22.78
CA GLN A 22 -13.62 6.27 22.66
C GLN A 22 -13.64 7.02 21.34
N THR A 23 -14.76 6.92 20.60
CA THR A 23 -14.94 7.56 19.30
C THR A 23 -15.94 8.72 19.40
N TYR A 24 -15.54 9.87 18.88
CA TYR A 24 -16.34 11.10 18.89
C TYR A 24 -16.66 11.54 17.47
N ARG A 25 -17.90 11.96 17.23
CA ARG A 25 -18.28 12.61 15.98
C ARG A 25 -17.82 14.07 16.02
N THR A 26 -17.07 14.49 15.01
CA THR A 26 -16.48 15.83 14.93
C THR A 26 -16.71 16.49 13.57
N LYS A 27 -16.53 17.82 13.53
CA LYS A 27 -16.50 18.63 12.30
C LYS A 27 -15.16 19.34 12.17
N ALA A 28 -14.71 19.52 10.94
CA ALA A 28 -13.58 20.39 10.66
C ALA A 28 -13.99 21.85 10.75
N ARG A 29 -13.22 22.65 11.49
CA ARG A 29 -13.41 24.11 11.57
C ARG A 29 -13.28 24.73 10.17
N GLY A 30 -14.04 25.79 9.87
CA GLY A 30 -13.93 26.51 8.59
C GLY A 30 -12.53 27.07 8.27
N LEU A 31 -11.65 27.15 9.28
CA LEU A 31 -10.24 27.52 9.15
C LEU A 31 -9.47 26.63 8.16
N PHE A 32 -9.80 25.34 8.08
CA PHE A 32 -9.13 24.39 7.19
C PHE A 32 -9.38 24.69 5.71
N ARG A 33 -10.54 25.27 5.36
CA ARG A 33 -10.83 25.71 3.98
C ARG A 33 -9.90 26.85 3.53
N LYS A 34 -9.41 27.67 4.46
CA LYS A 34 -8.46 28.76 4.15
C LYS A 34 -7.01 28.27 4.01
N LYS A 35 -6.68 27.09 4.55
CA LYS A 35 -5.34 26.48 4.50
C LYS A 35 -5.22 25.39 3.43
N GLU A 36 -6.26 25.18 2.62
CA GLU A 36 -6.37 24.07 1.64
C GLU A 36 -6.12 22.67 2.22
N LEU A 37 -6.20 22.53 3.55
CA LEU A 37 -5.94 21.27 4.24
C LEU A 37 -7.26 20.55 4.49
N THR A 38 -7.48 19.44 3.80
CA THR A 38 -8.65 18.59 4.06
C THR A 38 -8.25 17.48 5.04
N PRO A 39 -8.89 17.37 6.22
CA PRO A 39 -8.68 16.23 7.11
C PRO A 39 -9.08 14.93 6.41
N LEU A 40 -8.27 13.89 6.61
CA LEU A 40 -8.41 12.58 5.98
C LEU A 40 -8.49 11.49 7.05
N VAL A 41 -8.99 10.33 6.64
CA VAL A 41 -8.87 9.13 7.47
C VAL A 41 -7.38 8.83 7.68
N GLY A 42 -7.02 8.44 8.89
CA GLY A 42 -5.65 8.22 9.33
C GLY A 42 -4.95 9.47 9.88
N ASP A 43 -5.49 10.68 9.71
CA ASP A 43 -4.91 11.88 10.32
C ASP A 43 -4.99 11.84 11.85
N TYR A 44 -3.88 12.21 12.49
CA TYR A 44 -3.86 12.53 13.91
C TYR A 44 -4.33 13.97 14.11
N VAL A 45 -5.25 14.18 15.05
CA VAL A 45 -5.91 15.47 15.24
C VAL A 45 -6.03 15.83 16.72
N THR A 46 -6.04 17.13 17.00
CA THR A 46 -6.53 17.67 18.28
C THR A 46 -7.95 18.20 18.08
N PHE A 47 -8.84 17.95 19.03
CA PHE A 47 -10.23 18.41 18.96
C PHE A 47 -10.75 18.82 20.34
N ASP A 48 -11.76 19.69 20.35
CA ASP A 48 -12.53 20.03 21.56
C ASP A 48 -13.94 19.45 21.50
N LEU A 49 -14.50 19.21 22.68
CA LEU A 49 -15.87 18.76 22.88
C LEU A 49 -16.67 19.90 23.52
N GLU A 50 -17.79 20.26 22.92
CA GLU A 50 -18.78 21.13 23.52
C GLU A 50 -19.96 20.29 24.02
N GLU A 51 -20.48 20.63 25.20
CA GLU A 51 -21.53 19.85 25.84
C GLU A 51 -22.80 19.82 24.97
N GLY A 52 -23.28 18.62 24.64
CA GLY A 52 -24.45 18.42 23.78
C GLY A 52 -24.23 18.68 22.28
N GLN A 53 -23.00 18.91 21.81
CA GLN A 53 -22.68 19.15 20.40
C GLN A 53 -21.63 18.18 19.83
N ASP A 54 -21.45 18.24 18.51
CA ASP A 54 -20.34 17.57 17.83
C ASP A 54 -19.01 18.19 18.22
N GLY A 55 -17.95 17.38 18.30
CA GLY A 55 -16.61 17.91 18.54
C GLY A 55 -16.11 18.77 17.38
N THR A 56 -15.15 19.64 17.64
CA THR A 56 -14.53 20.47 16.60
C THR A 56 -13.05 20.14 16.48
N ILE A 57 -12.62 19.70 15.29
CA ILE A 57 -11.20 19.52 14.96
C ILE A 57 -10.55 20.89 14.92
N LEU A 58 -9.45 21.03 15.66
CA LEU A 58 -8.67 22.26 15.79
C LEU A 58 -7.41 22.22 14.93
N GLU A 59 -6.74 21.06 14.90
CA GLU A 59 -5.47 20.86 14.22
C GLU A 59 -5.40 19.44 13.62
N VAL A 60 -4.74 19.34 12.47
CA VAL A 60 -4.30 18.09 11.86
C VAL A 60 -2.78 18.07 11.98
N LYS A 61 -2.22 17.05 12.62
CA LYS A 61 -0.78 16.89 12.80
C LYS A 61 -0.12 16.50 11.48
N ASP A 62 1.21 16.65 11.41
CA ASP A 62 2.00 16.29 10.24
C ASP A 62 1.77 14.84 9.81
N ARG A 63 1.61 14.64 8.50
CA ARG A 63 1.44 13.32 7.90
C ARG A 63 2.81 12.73 7.61
N LYS A 64 3.05 11.49 8.05
CA LYS A 64 4.26 10.76 7.65
C LYS A 64 4.20 10.28 6.19
N ASN A 65 2.99 10.07 5.66
CA ASN A 65 2.73 9.69 4.28
C ASN A 65 1.25 9.91 3.91
N LEU A 66 0.96 9.85 2.61
CA LEU A 66 -0.37 10.06 2.04
C LEU A 66 -0.57 9.17 0.81
N LEU A 67 -1.63 8.37 0.82
CA LEU A 67 -2.18 7.76 -0.40
C LEU A 67 -3.21 8.71 -1.01
N VAL A 68 -3.15 8.90 -2.32
CA VAL A 68 -4.08 9.81 -3.04
C VAL A 68 -5.39 9.11 -3.39
N ARG A 69 -5.37 7.81 -3.68
CA ARG A 69 -6.54 7.06 -4.16
C ARG A 69 -6.65 5.66 -3.55
N PRO A 70 -7.59 5.45 -2.62
CA PRO A 70 -8.31 6.47 -1.84
C PRO A 70 -7.42 7.40 -1.00
N PRO A 71 -7.94 8.59 -0.66
CA PRO A 71 -7.24 9.55 0.17
C PRO A 71 -7.20 9.08 1.62
N ILE A 72 -6.04 8.60 2.07
CA ILE A 72 -5.80 8.13 3.44
C ILE A 72 -4.36 8.44 3.85
N ALA A 73 -4.15 8.89 5.08
CA ALA A 73 -2.86 9.32 5.59
C ALA A 73 -2.32 8.38 6.66
N ASN A 74 -1.03 8.49 6.96
CA ASN A 74 -0.37 7.78 8.06
C ASN A 74 -0.61 6.26 8.00
N ILE A 75 -0.33 5.65 6.85
CA ILE A 75 -0.35 4.19 6.68
C ILE A 75 1.02 3.63 7.03
N ASP A 76 1.07 2.54 7.77
CA ASP A 76 2.33 1.91 8.16
C ASP A 76 2.73 0.84 7.15
N LEU A 77 1.75 0.04 6.68
CA LEU A 77 1.97 -1.15 5.89
C LEU A 77 0.96 -1.25 4.74
N ALA A 78 1.41 -1.71 3.57
CA ALA A 78 0.54 -2.03 2.45
C ALA A 78 0.78 -3.46 1.97
N PHE A 79 -0.27 -4.29 2.00
CA PHE A 79 -0.22 -5.59 1.33
C PHE A 79 -0.53 -5.41 -0.16
N VAL A 80 0.45 -5.73 -0.98
CA VAL A 80 0.35 -5.86 -2.43
C VAL A 80 -0.16 -7.26 -2.76
N ILE A 81 -1.48 -7.35 -2.95
CA ILE A 81 -2.18 -8.62 -3.19
C ILE A 81 -2.24 -8.88 -4.70
N SER A 82 -1.57 -9.94 -5.13
CA SER A 82 -1.62 -10.44 -6.51
C SER A 82 -2.17 -11.86 -6.53
N SER A 83 -2.85 -12.26 -7.59
CA SER A 83 -3.25 -13.65 -7.79
C SER A 83 -2.20 -14.40 -8.60
N ALA A 84 -2.01 -15.68 -8.32
CA ALA A 84 -1.16 -16.57 -9.12
C ALA A 84 -1.72 -16.75 -10.54
N VAL A 85 -3.02 -17.05 -10.65
CA VAL A 85 -3.63 -17.51 -11.92
C VAL A 85 -4.60 -16.54 -12.57
N ASP A 86 -5.57 -16.00 -11.83
CA ASP A 86 -6.64 -15.16 -12.41
C ASP A 86 -6.96 -13.95 -11.53
N PRO A 87 -6.62 -12.71 -11.93
CA PRO A 87 -5.77 -12.40 -13.10
C PRO A 87 -4.37 -13.04 -13.00
N LYS A 88 -3.73 -13.26 -14.15
CA LYS A 88 -2.39 -13.84 -14.21
C LYS A 88 -1.39 -12.98 -13.43
N PHE A 89 -0.55 -13.62 -12.62
CA PHE A 89 0.52 -12.94 -11.91
C PHE A 89 1.41 -12.12 -12.86
N SER A 90 1.72 -10.90 -12.44
CA SER A 90 2.62 -9.99 -13.14
C SER A 90 3.65 -9.44 -12.17
N GLN A 91 4.88 -9.94 -12.28
CA GLN A 91 6.01 -9.46 -11.49
C GLN A 91 6.27 -7.97 -11.75
N GLN A 92 6.10 -7.50 -12.99
CA GLN A 92 6.24 -6.08 -13.34
C GLN A 92 5.23 -5.21 -12.58
N LEU A 93 3.99 -5.66 -12.44
CA LEU A 93 2.97 -4.90 -11.71
C LEU A 93 3.25 -4.91 -10.20
N LEU A 94 3.70 -6.04 -9.66
CA LEU A 94 4.18 -6.15 -8.28
C LEU A 94 5.30 -5.13 -8.04
N ASP A 95 6.36 -5.17 -8.85
CA ASP A 95 7.53 -4.28 -8.72
C ASP A 95 7.16 -2.81 -8.80
N ARG A 96 6.23 -2.44 -9.70
CA ARG A 96 5.72 -1.07 -9.77
C ARG A 96 5.07 -0.66 -8.45
N MET A 97 4.22 -1.51 -7.87
CA MET A 97 3.54 -1.19 -6.62
C MET A 97 4.54 -1.09 -5.45
N LEU A 98 5.56 -1.95 -5.40
CA LEU A 98 6.63 -1.84 -4.40
C LEU A 98 7.34 -0.50 -4.50
N VAL A 99 7.78 -0.11 -5.71
CA VAL A 99 8.48 1.17 -5.95
C VAL A 99 7.66 2.37 -5.48
N VAL A 100 6.37 2.41 -5.80
CA VAL A 100 5.52 3.54 -5.39
C VAL A 100 5.30 3.56 -3.88
N LEU A 101 5.18 2.40 -3.24
CA LEU A 101 5.04 2.31 -1.78
C LEU A 101 6.29 2.81 -1.05
N GLU A 102 7.46 2.40 -1.54
CA GLU A 102 8.76 2.88 -1.05
C GLU A 102 8.90 4.40 -1.20
N SER A 103 8.50 4.95 -2.36
CA SER A 103 8.60 6.40 -2.63
C SER A 103 7.70 7.26 -1.77
N ILE A 104 6.63 6.70 -1.21
CA ILE A 104 5.72 7.40 -0.29
C ILE A 104 5.88 6.92 1.16
N HIS A 105 6.97 6.23 1.48
CA HIS A 105 7.30 5.78 2.84
C HIS A 105 6.19 4.93 3.49
N ILE A 106 5.62 3.99 2.74
CA ILE A 106 4.75 2.93 3.26
C ILE A 106 5.47 1.60 3.09
N GLN A 107 5.64 0.84 4.16
CA GLN A 107 6.29 -0.47 4.08
C GLN A 107 5.45 -1.42 3.23
N PRO A 108 5.97 -1.99 2.14
CA PRO A 108 5.26 -2.98 1.36
C PRO A 108 5.39 -4.39 1.97
N ALA A 109 4.32 -5.16 1.88
CA ALA A 109 4.30 -6.61 2.08
C ALA A 109 3.60 -7.27 0.88
N ILE A 110 3.97 -8.49 0.55
CA ILE A 110 3.52 -9.19 -0.65
C ILE A 110 2.61 -10.33 -0.24
N TYR A 111 1.47 -10.45 -0.91
CA TYR A 111 0.56 -11.58 -0.73
C TYR A 111 0.16 -12.16 -2.08
N ILE A 112 0.47 -13.43 -2.32
CA ILE A 112 0.06 -14.16 -3.52
C ILE A 112 -1.13 -15.06 -3.19
N SER A 113 -2.27 -14.76 -3.79
CA SER A 113 -3.53 -15.51 -3.65
C SER A 113 -3.71 -16.54 -4.76
N LYS A 114 -4.69 -17.43 -4.58
CA LYS A 114 -5.11 -18.42 -5.59
C LYS A 114 -3.97 -19.39 -6.00
N LEU A 115 -3.01 -19.63 -5.11
CA LEU A 115 -1.95 -20.60 -5.35
C LEU A 115 -2.49 -22.03 -5.34
N ASP A 116 -3.60 -22.26 -4.62
CA ASP A 116 -4.41 -23.47 -4.62
C ASP A 116 -4.97 -23.86 -6.00
N LEU A 117 -5.00 -22.91 -6.93
CA LEU A 117 -5.50 -23.09 -8.30
C LEU A 117 -4.37 -23.12 -9.34
N ALA A 118 -3.12 -22.98 -8.92
CA ALA A 118 -1.96 -22.88 -9.80
C ALA A 118 -1.41 -24.26 -10.19
N PRO A 119 -0.90 -24.42 -11.43
CA PRO A 119 -0.12 -25.61 -11.78
C PRO A 119 1.18 -25.65 -10.98
N HIS A 120 1.70 -26.88 -10.74
CA HIS A 120 2.87 -27.11 -9.90
C HIS A 120 4.10 -26.27 -10.30
N ASP A 121 4.36 -26.11 -11.60
CA ASP A 121 5.49 -25.31 -12.09
C ASP A 121 5.37 -23.84 -11.70
N LEU A 122 4.15 -23.27 -11.75
CA LEU A 122 3.91 -21.89 -11.33
C LEU A 122 4.03 -21.74 -9.80
N VAL A 123 3.64 -22.76 -9.03
CA VAL A 123 3.86 -22.76 -7.58
C VAL A 123 5.36 -22.69 -7.28
N HIS A 124 6.17 -23.51 -7.96
CA HIS A 124 7.62 -23.49 -7.82
C HIS A 124 8.23 -22.12 -8.22
N GLU A 125 7.80 -21.53 -9.34
CA GLU A 125 8.24 -20.19 -9.75
C GLU A 125 7.93 -19.12 -8.68
N ILE A 126 6.73 -19.15 -8.10
CA ILE A 126 6.32 -18.21 -7.05
C ILE A 126 7.14 -18.41 -5.77
N LYS A 127 7.55 -19.64 -5.43
CA LYS A 127 8.41 -19.91 -4.27
C LYS A 127 9.82 -19.38 -4.46
N VAL A 128 10.40 -19.53 -5.65
CA VAL A 128 11.71 -18.92 -5.97
C VAL A 128 11.64 -17.40 -5.84
N LEU A 129 10.54 -16.79 -6.32
CA LEU A 129 10.31 -15.35 -6.11
C LEU A 129 10.13 -15.00 -4.63
N GLN A 130 9.39 -15.80 -3.87
CA GLN A 130 9.23 -15.59 -2.42
C GLN A 130 10.59 -15.47 -1.73
N ASP A 131 11.49 -16.43 -1.95
CA ASP A 131 12.83 -16.41 -1.36
C ASP A 131 13.62 -15.17 -1.78
N TYR A 132 13.56 -14.81 -3.07
CA TYR A 132 14.23 -13.62 -3.59
C TYR A 132 13.74 -12.33 -2.91
N TYR A 133 12.43 -12.07 -2.88
CA TYR A 133 11.88 -10.85 -2.27
C TYR A 133 12.04 -10.83 -0.74
N GLN A 134 12.02 -11.99 -0.07
CA GLN A 134 12.32 -12.07 1.36
C GLN A 134 13.78 -11.72 1.66
N ASN A 135 14.73 -12.15 0.83
CA ASN A 135 16.13 -11.74 0.93
C ASN A 135 16.34 -10.23 0.69
N LEU A 136 15.42 -9.57 -0.01
CA LEU A 136 15.40 -8.11 -0.13
C LEU A 136 14.83 -7.39 1.11
N GLY A 137 14.25 -8.14 2.05
CA GLY A 137 13.65 -7.62 3.28
C GLY A 137 12.13 -7.43 3.22
N TYR A 138 11.46 -7.93 2.18
CA TYR A 138 9.99 -7.86 2.09
C TYR A 138 9.32 -9.03 2.82
N ASP A 139 8.28 -8.73 3.58
CA ASP A 139 7.33 -9.74 4.02
C ASP A 139 6.64 -10.34 2.79
N PHE A 140 6.65 -11.66 2.64
CA PHE A 140 6.07 -12.36 1.48
C PHE A 140 5.28 -13.58 1.93
N LEU A 141 3.98 -13.59 1.64
CA LEU A 141 3.05 -14.66 1.98
C LEU A 141 2.42 -15.26 0.72
N CYS A 142 2.47 -16.59 0.56
CA CYS A 142 1.82 -17.27 -0.55
C CYS A 142 1.25 -18.63 -0.09
N PRO A 143 0.06 -18.64 0.54
CA PRO A 143 -0.54 -19.87 1.07
C PRO A 143 -0.94 -20.82 -0.05
N GLU A 144 -0.37 -22.02 -0.04
CA GLU A 144 -0.55 -23.05 -1.08
C GLU A 144 -1.95 -23.66 -1.06
N ASP A 145 -2.58 -23.77 0.11
CA ASP A 145 -3.95 -24.27 0.30
C ASP A 145 -5.01 -23.16 0.18
N GLY A 146 -4.59 -21.93 -0.10
CA GLY A 146 -5.45 -20.75 -0.19
C GLY A 146 -6.02 -20.30 1.16
N GLN A 147 -5.51 -20.80 2.28
CA GLN A 147 -5.87 -20.37 3.63
C GLN A 147 -4.80 -19.47 4.22
N VAL A 148 -5.19 -18.27 4.65
CA VAL A 148 -4.25 -17.37 5.31
C VAL A 148 -3.80 -17.93 6.66
N ASN A 149 -2.49 -17.92 6.91
CA ASN A 149 -1.96 -18.13 8.25
C ASN A 149 -2.20 -16.87 9.09
N GLN A 150 -3.25 -16.88 9.90
CA GLN A 150 -3.62 -15.73 10.75
C GLN A 150 -2.50 -15.33 11.71
N GLY A 151 -1.72 -16.28 12.25
CA GLY A 151 -0.61 -15.98 13.15
C GLY A 151 0.52 -15.20 12.46
N GLN A 152 0.88 -15.59 11.24
CA GLN A 152 1.85 -14.84 10.43
C GLN A 152 1.32 -13.45 10.06
N MET A 153 0.05 -13.37 9.65
CA MET A 153 -0.58 -12.08 9.34
C MET A 153 -0.61 -11.15 10.57
N GLN A 154 -0.98 -11.68 11.73
CA GLN A 154 -0.99 -10.95 12.99
C GLN A 154 0.41 -10.46 13.37
N ALA A 155 1.45 -11.29 13.20
CA ALA A 155 2.82 -10.90 13.49
C ALA A 155 3.32 -9.75 12.59
N ILE A 156 2.94 -9.76 11.30
CA ILE A 156 3.31 -8.70 10.34
C ILE A 156 2.52 -7.42 10.62
N ILE A 157 1.22 -7.54 10.89
CA ILE A 157 0.32 -6.41 11.14
C ILE A 157 0.60 -5.78 12.51
N GLY A 158 0.58 -6.54 13.61
CA GLY A 158 0.72 -6.02 14.97
C GLY A 158 -0.20 -4.83 15.22
N HIS A 159 0.38 -3.70 15.64
CA HIS A 159 -0.32 -2.42 15.88
C HIS A 159 -0.37 -1.48 14.66
N LYS A 160 -0.02 -1.97 13.47
CA LYS A 160 0.10 -1.15 12.26
C LYS A 160 -1.26 -0.80 11.67
N ARG A 161 -1.30 0.33 10.97
CA ARG A 161 -2.35 0.75 10.03
C ARG A 161 -2.01 0.20 8.66
N VAL A 162 -2.90 -0.65 8.17
CA VAL A 162 -2.66 -1.50 7.02
C VAL A 162 -3.62 -1.14 5.90
N VAL A 163 -3.15 -1.25 4.67
CA VAL A 163 -4.00 -1.15 3.48
C VAL A 163 -3.81 -2.36 2.58
N PHE A 164 -4.89 -2.83 1.96
CA PHE A 164 -4.85 -3.91 0.97
C PHE A 164 -5.01 -3.35 -0.44
N MET A 165 -4.02 -3.57 -1.29
CA MET A 165 -4.01 -3.10 -2.67
C MET A 165 -3.74 -4.22 -3.68
N GLY A 166 -4.04 -3.97 -4.95
CA GLY A 166 -3.94 -4.96 -6.02
C GLY A 166 -5.12 -4.89 -6.99
N GLN A 167 -5.06 -5.61 -8.09
CA GLN A 167 -6.09 -5.57 -9.14
C GLN A 167 -7.47 -6.04 -8.63
N SER A 168 -8.53 -5.75 -9.39
CA SER A 168 -9.83 -6.39 -9.15
C SER A 168 -9.71 -7.91 -9.37
N GLY A 169 -10.44 -8.72 -8.59
CA GLY A 169 -10.45 -10.17 -8.77
C GLY A 169 -9.29 -10.95 -8.11
N VAL A 170 -8.24 -10.27 -7.64
CA VAL A 170 -7.07 -10.90 -6.98
C VAL A 170 -7.35 -11.50 -5.59
N GLY A 171 -8.58 -11.44 -5.09
CA GLY A 171 -8.94 -12.09 -3.82
C GLY A 171 -8.83 -11.24 -2.55
N LYS A 172 -8.70 -9.90 -2.64
CA LYS A 172 -8.64 -9.00 -1.47
C LYS A 172 -9.82 -9.19 -0.50
N SER A 173 -11.06 -9.26 -1.01
CA SER A 173 -12.25 -9.47 -0.18
C SER A 173 -12.29 -10.86 0.45
N ARG A 174 -11.80 -11.90 -0.23
CA ARG A 174 -11.66 -13.25 0.33
C ARG A 174 -10.67 -13.23 1.49
N LEU A 175 -9.52 -12.57 1.32
CA LEU A 175 -8.53 -12.42 2.38
C LEU A 175 -9.09 -11.64 3.58
N LEU A 176 -9.76 -10.51 3.34
CA LEU A 176 -10.40 -9.74 4.42
C LEU A 176 -11.41 -10.57 5.23
N ASN A 177 -12.25 -11.36 4.55
CA ASN A 177 -13.19 -12.26 5.24
C ASN A 177 -12.46 -13.32 6.07
N GLN A 178 -11.37 -13.91 5.56
CA GLN A 178 -10.58 -14.90 6.32
C GLN A 178 -9.90 -14.30 7.57
N LEU A 179 -9.67 -12.98 7.60
CA LEU A 179 -9.05 -12.30 8.73
C LEU A 179 -10.05 -11.70 9.71
N ASN A 180 -11.29 -11.46 9.27
CA ASN A 180 -12.35 -10.94 10.12
C ASN A 180 -13.72 -11.41 9.61
N ASP A 181 -14.25 -12.45 10.24
CA ASP A 181 -15.54 -13.06 9.92
C ASP A 181 -16.73 -12.10 10.08
N GLN A 182 -16.57 -11.00 10.84
CA GLN A 182 -17.63 -10.02 11.04
C GLN A 182 -17.84 -9.10 9.82
N LEU A 183 -16.89 -9.05 8.89
CA LEU A 183 -16.96 -8.15 7.73
C LEU A 183 -17.97 -8.61 6.67
N ASN A 184 -18.30 -9.91 6.60
CA ASN A 184 -19.31 -10.48 5.69
C ASN A 184 -19.27 -9.91 4.26
N LEU A 185 -18.08 -9.77 3.67
CA LEU A 185 -17.90 -9.16 2.35
C LEU A 185 -18.41 -10.09 1.26
N LEU A 186 -19.15 -9.56 0.28
CA LEU A 186 -19.58 -10.31 -0.90
C LEU A 186 -18.35 -10.74 -1.74
N THR A 187 -18.14 -12.05 -1.90
CA THR A 187 -17.09 -12.64 -2.74
C THR A 187 -17.68 -13.16 -4.06
N GLY A 188 -17.16 -12.73 -5.22
CA GLY A 188 -17.64 -13.14 -6.56
C GLY A 188 -16.96 -12.40 -7.73
N GLN A 189 -17.28 -12.73 -8.99
CA GLN A 189 -16.56 -12.30 -10.22
C GLN A 189 -16.41 -10.79 -10.42
N THR A 190 -17.19 -9.98 -9.73
CA THR A 190 -16.88 -8.57 -9.49
C THR A 190 -17.27 -8.24 -8.06
N SER A 191 -16.34 -8.38 -7.11
CA SER A 191 -16.51 -7.84 -5.76
C SER A 191 -16.63 -6.32 -5.88
N LYS A 192 -17.85 -5.82 -6.08
CA LYS A 192 -18.16 -4.44 -5.74
C LYS A 192 -17.90 -4.35 -4.25
N ALA A 193 -16.96 -3.47 -3.90
CA ALA A 193 -16.63 -3.15 -2.51
C ALA A 193 -17.91 -2.98 -1.69
N LEU A 194 -17.83 -3.36 -0.41
CA LEU A 194 -18.90 -3.47 0.58
C LEU A 194 -20.23 -2.88 0.15
N GLY A 195 -21.25 -3.75 0.12
CA GLY A 195 -22.63 -3.45 -0.22
C GLY A 195 -23.07 -2.03 0.08
N ARG A 196 -23.00 -1.18 -0.94
CA ARG A 196 -23.60 0.15 -0.97
C ARG A 196 -24.03 0.41 -2.40
N GLY A 197 -25.30 0.77 -2.56
CA GLY A 197 -26.00 0.87 -3.83
C GLY A 197 -25.32 1.74 -4.89
N ARG A 198 -25.93 1.73 -6.07
CA ARG A 198 -25.48 2.29 -7.36
C ARG A 198 -25.13 3.80 -7.34
N HIS A 199 -25.26 4.50 -6.20
CA HIS A 199 -24.99 5.93 -6.00
C HIS A 199 -24.44 6.29 -4.59
N THR A 200 -23.77 5.38 -3.88
CA THR A 200 -23.30 5.67 -2.50
C THR A 200 -21.82 6.02 -2.46
N THR A 201 -21.50 7.17 -1.89
CA THR A 201 -20.15 7.74 -1.75
C THR A 201 -19.16 6.73 -1.17
N ARG A 202 -18.05 6.49 -1.88
CA ARG A 202 -16.90 5.68 -1.43
C ARG A 202 -16.30 6.35 -0.20
N HIS A 203 -16.67 5.88 0.99
CA HIS A 203 -16.15 6.39 2.25
C HIS A 203 -15.01 5.46 2.68
N VAL A 204 -13.93 6.05 3.18
CA VAL A 204 -12.78 5.33 3.73
C VAL A 204 -13.02 5.14 5.22
N GLU A 205 -12.70 3.96 5.74
CA GLU A 205 -12.83 3.64 7.17
C GLU A 205 -11.66 2.74 7.61
N LEU A 206 -11.13 2.99 8.80
CA LEU A 206 -10.16 2.13 9.49
C LEU A 206 -10.92 1.16 10.37
N LEU A 207 -10.93 -0.11 9.96
CA LEU A 207 -11.58 -1.19 10.68
C LEU A 207 -10.55 -1.86 11.61
N PRO A 208 -10.88 -2.10 12.89
CA PRO A 208 -9.99 -2.85 13.77
C PRO A 208 -9.68 -4.24 13.20
N ILE A 209 -8.40 -4.62 13.22
CA ILE A 209 -7.95 -5.96 12.86
C ILE A 209 -6.77 -6.34 13.74
N PHE A 210 -6.84 -7.50 14.39
CA PHE A 210 -5.88 -7.87 15.43
C PHE A 210 -5.70 -6.73 16.46
N GLU A 211 -4.48 -6.21 16.62
CA GLU A 211 -4.15 -5.08 17.49
C GLU A 211 -3.95 -3.76 16.73
N GLY A 212 -4.25 -3.75 15.44
CA GLY A 212 -4.07 -2.63 14.51
C GLY A 212 -5.35 -2.30 13.77
N TYR A 213 -5.19 -1.72 12.58
CA TYR A 213 -6.31 -1.29 11.75
C TYR A 213 -6.08 -1.64 10.29
N ILE A 214 -7.14 -1.97 9.57
CA ILE A 214 -7.15 -2.12 8.13
C ILE A 214 -8.06 -1.10 7.48
N ALA A 215 -7.57 -0.43 6.45
CA ALA A 215 -8.37 0.48 5.66
C ALA A 215 -9.30 -0.31 4.74
N ASP A 216 -10.61 -0.11 4.90
CA ASP A 216 -11.60 -0.57 3.93
C ASP A 216 -11.70 0.43 2.78
N THR A 217 -11.25 -0.03 1.63
CA THR A 217 -10.96 0.81 0.48
C THR A 217 -11.28 0.03 -0.79
N PRO A 218 -12.24 0.51 -1.60
CA PRO A 218 -12.52 -0.10 -2.89
C PRO A 218 -11.30 -0.03 -3.82
N GLY A 219 -10.84 -1.18 -4.31
CA GLY A 219 -10.02 -1.35 -5.51
C GLY A 219 -8.92 -0.30 -5.75
N PHE A 220 -7.75 -0.49 -5.15
CA PHE A 220 -6.52 0.20 -5.59
C PHE A 220 -6.02 -0.42 -6.88
N SER A 221 -6.33 0.19 -8.03
CA SER A 221 -5.95 -0.36 -9.34
C SER A 221 -4.78 0.34 -10.02
N SER A 222 -4.28 1.47 -9.51
CA SER A 222 -3.08 2.09 -10.09
C SER A 222 -2.40 3.04 -9.10
N LEU A 223 -1.24 2.62 -8.62
CA LEU A 223 -0.20 3.51 -8.14
C LEU A 223 0.65 3.89 -9.36
N ASP A 224 0.52 5.14 -9.80
CA ASP A 224 1.37 5.70 -10.84
C ASP A 224 2.74 6.02 -10.23
N LEU A 225 3.81 5.97 -11.03
CA LEU A 225 5.12 6.47 -10.58
C LEU A 225 5.14 8.01 -10.54
N GLU A 226 3.99 8.68 -10.65
CA GLU A 226 3.85 10.13 -10.59
C GLU A 226 4.49 10.67 -9.30
N GLY A 227 5.34 11.69 -9.43
CA GLY A 227 6.11 12.26 -8.32
C GLY A 227 7.44 11.57 -8.04
N ILE A 228 7.78 10.48 -8.75
CA ILE A 228 9.11 9.88 -8.71
C ILE A 228 9.98 10.48 -9.82
N GLU A 229 11.08 11.13 -9.44
CA GLU A 229 12.08 11.63 -10.39
C GLU A 229 13.03 10.50 -10.84
N LYS A 230 13.60 10.63 -12.03
CA LYS A 230 14.46 9.58 -12.62
C LYS A 230 15.71 9.30 -11.78
N GLU A 231 16.25 10.31 -11.09
CA GLU A 231 17.37 10.20 -10.16
C GLU A 231 17.02 9.47 -8.85
N GLU A 232 15.73 9.36 -8.53
CA GLU A 232 15.23 8.76 -7.30
C GLU A 232 14.80 7.31 -7.49
N LEU A 233 14.38 6.93 -8.71
CA LEU A 233 13.80 5.61 -8.98
C LEU A 233 14.67 4.45 -8.46
N SER A 234 15.99 4.52 -8.64
CA SER A 234 16.92 3.46 -8.23
C SER A 234 17.00 3.27 -6.71
N GLN A 235 16.63 4.30 -5.94
CA GLN A 235 16.63 4.29 -4.48
C GLN A 235 15.47 3.45 -3.92
N TYR A 236 14.42 3.27 -4.71
CA TYR A 236 13.22 2.48 -4.36
C TYR A 236 13.36 0.99 -4.76
N PHE A 237 14.56 0.56 -5.17
CA PHE A 237 14.94 -0.85 -5.34
C PHE A 237 16.01 -1.17 -4.28
N PRO A 238 15.67 -1.88 -3.18
CA PRO A 238 16.60 -2.12 -2.07
C PRO A 238 17.94 -2.70 -2.51
N GLU A 239 17.92 -3.64 -3.46
CA GLU A 239 19.09 -4.30 -3.98
C GLU A 239 20.00 -3.41 -4.84
N PHE A 240 19.43 -2.36 -5.46
CA PHE A 240 20.20 -1.37 -6.23
C PHE A 240 20.75 -0.31 -5.29
N TRP A 241 19.92 0.17 -4.35
CA TRP A 241 20.35 1.08 -3.30
C TRP A 241 21.55 0.51 -2.54
N ALA A 242 21.53 -0.77 -2.15
CA ALA A 242 22.64 -1.44 -1.47
C ALA A 242 23.95 -1.45 -2.29
N ARG A 243 23.86 -1.48 -3.63
CA ARG A 243 25.02 -1.56 -4.54
C ARG A 243 25.46 -0.20 -5.11
N ARG A 244 24.72 0.89 -4.83
CA ARG A 244 24.96 2.21 -5.44
C ARG A 244 26.40 2.71 -5.28
N ALA A 245 27.00 2.50 -4.10
CA ALA A 245 28.36 2.97 -3.78
C ALA A 245 29.47 2.23 -4.54
N GLN A 246 29.15 1.08 -5.15
CA GLN A 246 30.09 0.28 -5.93
C GLN A 246 30.10 0.69 -7.41
N CYS A 247 29.19 1.57 -7.83
CA CYS A 247 29.22 2.12 -9.19
C CYS A 247 30.41 3.08 -9.37
N LYS A 248 31.00 3.08 -10.56
CA LYS A 248 32.07 4.03 -10.90
C LYS A 248 31.64 5.51 -10.78
N PHE A 249 30.37 5.80 -11.06
CA PHE A 249 29.81 7.15 -11.07
C PHE A 249 28.82 7.34 -9.92
N SER A 250 28.90 8.47 -9.22
CA SER A 250 28.05 8.77 -8.05
C SER A 250 26.57 8.95 -8.39
N GLY A 251 26.25 9.50 -9.57
CA GLY A 251 24.88 9.68 -10.07
C GLY A 251 24.47 8.64 -11.11
N CYS A 252 24.95 7.39 -10.98
CA CYS A 252 24.64 6.32 -11.92
C CYS A 252 23.13 6.02 -11.92
N LEU A 253 22.47 6.19 -13.06
CA LEU A 253 21.09 5.77 -13.31
C LEU A 253 21.00 4.29 -13.71
N HIS A 254 22.09 3.55 -13.58
CA HIS A 254 22.18 2.12 -13.90
C HIS A 254 21.67 1.73 -15.29
N TYR A 255 21.65 2.65 -16.27
CA TYR A 255 21.03 2.45 -17.56
C TYR A 255 22.10 2.33 -18.65
N LYS A 256 22.63 3.45 -19.11
CA LYS A 256 23.64 3.51 -20.20
C LYS A 256 25.08 3.59 -19.70
N GLU A 257 25.28 3.78 -18.40
CA GLU A 257 26.59 4.00 -17.80
C GLU A 257 27.49 2.76 -17.91
N PRO A 258 28.78 2.90 -18.26
CA PRO A 258 29.75 1.81 -18.19
C PRO A 258 30.18 1.54 -16.75
N LYS A 259 30.65 0.31 -16.46
CA LYS A 259 31.14 -0.10 -15.13
C LYS A 259 30.10 0.16 -14.00
N CYS A 260 28.87 -0.25 -14.26
CA CYS A 260 27.75 -0.17 -13.32
C CYS A 260 27.69 -1.45 -12.48
N ALA A 261 27.73 -1.33 -11.15
CA ALA A 261 27.67 -2.47 -10.24
C ALA A 261 26.31 -3.19 -10.26
N VAL A 262 25.21 -2.47 -10.53
CA VAL A 262 23.89 -3.08 -10.71
C VAL A 262 23.88 -3.96 -11.96
N LYS A 263 24.36 -3.46 -13.11
CA LYS A 263 24.43 -4.29 -14.33
C LYS A 263 25.36 -5.49 -14.16
N ALA A 264 26.50 -5.31 -13.50
CA ALA A 264 27.39 -6.42 -13.17
C ALA A 264 26.70 -7.47 -12.28
N GLY A 265 25.92 -7.05 -11.27
CA GLY A 265 25.14 -7.96 -10.43
C GLY A 265 24.06 -8.74 -11.18
N VAL A 266 23.47 -8.15 -12.23
CA VAL A 266 22.55 -8.86 -13.13
C VAL A 266 23.31 -9.87 -13.99
N GLU A 267 24.48 -9.50 -14.51
CA GLU A 267 25.34 -10.38 -15.33
C GLU A 267 25.86 -11.60 -14.54
N THR A 268 26.14 -11.44 -13.24
CA THR A 268 26.59 -12.53 -12.36
C THR A 268 25.45 -13.40 -11.81
N GLY A 269 24.20 -12.95 -11.95
CA GLY A 269 23.02 -13.62 -11.37
C GLY A 269 22.76 -13.28 -9.90
N ASP A 270 23.50 -12.34 -9.31
CA ASP A 270 23.27 -11.84 -7.94
C ASP A 270 22.00 -10.97 -7.84
N LEU A 271 21.51 -10.47 -8.97
CA LEU A 271 20.29 -9.68 -9.11
C LEU A 271 19.35 -10.32 -10.11
N ASP A 272 18.06 -10.34 -9.81
CA ASP A 272 17.07 -10.81 -10.76
C ASP A 272 17.04 -9.91 -12.01
N SER A 273 17.26 -10.55 -13.17
CA SER A 273 17.20 -9.90 -14.47
C SER A 273 15.83 -9.26 -14.77
N ASN A 274 14.73 -9.82 -14.25
CA ASN A 274 13.40 -9.25 -14.41
C ASN A 274 13.27 -7.93 -13.64
N ARG A 275 13.75 -7.87 -12.40
CA ARG A 275 13.78 -6.63 -11.61
C ARG A 275 14.51 -5.50 -12.33
N TYR A 276 15.68 -5.80 -12.91
CA TYR A 276 16.42 -4.82 -13.72
C TYR A 276 15.66 -4.40 -14.98
N ARG A 277 15.03 -5.33 -15.69
CA ARG A 277 14.19 -5.02 -16.86
C ARG A 277 13.00 -4.13 -16.48
N HIS A 278 12.35 -4.40 -15.35
CA HIS A 278 11.24 -3.58 -14.87
C HIS A 278 11.72 -2.18 -14.46
N TYR A 279 12.87 -2.07 -13.80
CA TYR A 279 13.51 -0.78 -13.51
C TYR A 279 13.75 0.05 -14.77
N VAL A 280 14.36 -0.53 -15.81
CA VAL A 280 14.58 0.18 -17.08
C VAL A 280 13.26 0.62 -17.70
N TYR A 281 12.24 -0.25 -17.70
CA TYR A 281 10.91 0.09 -18.20
C TYR A 281 10.28 1.27 -17.43
N PHE A 282 10.38 1.28 -16.10
CA PHE A 282 9.89 2.40 -15.26
C PHE A 282 10.69 3.68 -15.49
N LEU A 283 12.01 3.57 -15.66
CA LEU A 283 12.89 4.71 -15.92
C LEU A 283 12.53 5.36 -17.26
N GLU A 284 12.33 4.55 -18.31
CA GLU A 284 11.92 5.03 -19.64
C GLU A 284 10.53 5.67 -19.60
N GLU A 285 9.59 5.11 -18.84
CA GLU A 285 8.29 5.73 -18.59
C GLU A 285 8.44 7.10 -17.93
N ILE A 286 9.28 7.23 -16.89
CA ILE A 286 9.52 8.50 -16.21
C ILE A 286 10.16 9.52 -17.15
N MET A 287 11.16 9.11 -17.93
CA MET A 287 11.87 9.98 -18.87
C MET A 287 10.99 10.50 -20.03
N THR A 288 9.92 9.78 -20.37
CA THR A 288 9.02 10.13 -21.47
C THR A 288 7.81 10.95 -21.03
N ARG A 289 7.66 11.23 -19.72
CA ARG A 289 6.60 12.08 -19.20
C ARG A 289 6.74 13.51 -19.70
N LYS A 290 5.63 14.08 -20.18
CA LYS A 290 5.58 15.51 -20.48
C LYS A 290 5.66 16.29 -19.17
N PRO A 291 6.48 17.37 -19.09
CA PRO A 291 6.45 18.26 -17.94
C PRO A 291 5.03 18.79 -17.74
N LYS A 292 4.51 18.70 -16.52
CA LYS A 292 3.30 19.43 -16.15
C LYS A 292 3.71 20.87 -15.86
N TYR A 293 3.51 21.76 -16.83
CA TYR A 293 3.61 23.21 -16.65
C TYR A 293 2.35 23.76 -15.99
#